data_AF-A0A533STU4-F1
#
_entry.id   AF-A0A533STU4-F1
#
_cell.length_a   1.000
_cell.length_b   1.000
_cell.length_c   1.000
_cell.angle_alpha   90.00
_cell.angle_beta   90.00
_cell.angle_gamma   90.00
#
_symmetry.space_group_name_H-M   'P 1'
#
loop_
_entity.id
_entity.type
_entity.pdbx_description
1 polymer ?
#
loop_
_entity_poly.entity_id
_entity_poly.type
_entity_poly.pdbx_seq_one_letter_code
_entity_poly.pdbx_strand_id
1 'polypeptide(L)'
;MAVYEYEGIDGKGREISGIIEADSPRAARVRLKGEGTFATALYLSSAAGNAAEEKFPLLSGRSISQSDLALITRQISTLLEAGLPLVDALQSIIEQLENAHSRRVLSQIRQKVNEGRSLYDSL
;
A
#
# COMPACT_ATOMS: atom_id res chain seq x y z
N MET A 1 -3.74 13.59 20.74
CA MET A 1 -4.70 13.10 19.74
C MET A 1 -4.03 11.95 19.00
N ALA A 2 -4.74 10.83 18.82
CA ALA A 2 -4.23 9.68 18.09
C ALA A 2 -4.95 9.58 16.74
N VAL A 3 -4.26 9.08 15.72
CA VAL A 3 -4.85 8.80 14.42
C VAL A 3 -5.37 7.36 14.47
N TYR A 4 -6.58 7.14 13.99
CA TYR A 4 -7.15 5.81 13.83
C TYR A 4 -7.44 5.57 12.36
N GLU A 5 -7.01 4.44 11.84
CA GLU A 5 -7.49 3.96 10.55
C GLU A 5 -8.78 3.17 10.78
N TYR A 6 -9.79 3.43 9.96
CA TYR A 6 -11.07 2.77 10.05
C TYR A 6 -11.45 2.12 8.72
N GLU A 7 -12.11 0.96 8.82
CA GLU A 7 -12.81 0.32 7.71
C GLU A 7 -14.27 0.23 8.12
N GLY A 8 -15.17 0.68 7.27
CA GLY A 8 -16.58 0.72 7.58
C GLY A 8 -17.47 0.67 6.36
N ILE A 9 -18.77 0.70 6.62
CA ILE A 9 -19.80 0.68 5.59
C ILE A 9 -20.61 1.97 5.73
N ASP A 10 -20.77 2.70 4.63
CA ASP A 10 -21.66 3.85 4.50
C ASP A 10 -23.13 3.42 4.65
N GLY A 11 -24.04 4.34 5.01
CA GLY A 11 -25.49 4.08 5.06
C GLY A 11 -26.10 3.56 3.75
N LYS A 12 -25.36 3.62 2.64
CA LYS A 12 -25.70 3.05 1.31
C LYS A 12 -25.12 1.65 1.05
N GLY A 13 -24.48 1.01 2.04
CA GLY A 13 -23.89 -0.32 1.90
C GLY A 13 -22.55 -0.35 1.15
N ARG A 14 -21.87 0.81 1.00
CA ARG A 14 -20.57 0.90 0.34
C ARG A 14 -19.46 0.80 1.38
N GLU A 15 -18.47 -0.04 1.14
CA GLU A 15 -17.27 -0.11 1.97
C GLU A 15 -16.43 1.17 1.79
N ILE A 16 -16.09 1.82 2.90
CA ILE A 16 -15.27 3.03 2.96
C ILE A 16 -14.18 2.81 4.00
N SER A 17 -12.94 3.08 3.60
CA SER A 17 -11.79 3.12 4.48
C SER A 17 -11.18 4.52 4.51
N GLY A 18 -10.64 4.90 5.66
CA GLY A 18 -10.05 6.22 5.85
C GLY A 18 -9.34 6.36 7.19
N ILE A 19 -8.80 7.55 7.42
CA ILE A 19 -8.15 7.93 8.68
C ILE A 19 -9.02 8.94 9.42
N ILE A 20 -9.12 8.78 10.73
CA ILE A 20 -9.83 9.69 11.62
C ILE A 20 -9.00 9.99 12.87
N GLU A 21 -8.88 11.26 13.21
CA GLU A 21 -8.25 11.67 14.46
C GLU A 21 -9.26 11.55 15.59
N ALA A 22 -8.88 10.89 16.69
CA ALA A 22 -9.70 10.80 17.89
C ALA A 22 -8.83 10.61 19.15
N ASP A 23 -9.42 10.87 20.31
CA ASP A 23 -8.74 10.68 21.59
C ASP A 23 -8.92 9.25 22.16
N SER A 24 -9.84 8.46 21.60
CA SER A 24 -10.04 7.06 21.96
C SER A 24 -10.75 6.28 20.84
N PRO A 25 -10.66 4.93 20.81
CA PRO A 25 -11.39 4.11 19.84
C PRO A 25 -12.92 4.30 19.93
N ARG A 26 -13.44 4.54 21.14
CA ARG A 26 -14.86 4.86 21.36
C ARG A 26 -15.22 6.20 20.75
N ALA A 27 -14.37 7.22 20.92
CA ALA A 27 -14.56 8.53 20.30
C ALA A 27 -14.50 8.47 18.77
N ALA A 28 -13.61 7.65 18.19
CA ALA A 28 -13.53 7.40 16.76
C ALA A 28 -14.85 6.80 16.22
N ARG A 29 -15.41 5.76 16.88
CA ARG A 29 -16.70 5.17 16.48
C ARG A 29 -17.86 6.16 16.53
N VAL A 30 -17.91 7.02 17.54
CA VAL A 30 -18.97 8.02 17.68
C VAL A 30 -18.90 9.06 16.57
N ARG A 31 -17.70 9.52 16.21
CA ARG A 31 -17.49 10.44 15.08
C ARG A 31 -17.89 9.80 13.75
N LEU A 32 -17.42 8.57 13.48
CA LEU A 32 -17.76 7.85 12.25
C LEU A 32 -19.26 7.60 12.11
N LYS A 33 -19.93 7.24 13.22
CA LYS A 33 -21.40 7.11 13.23
C LYS A 33 -22.10 8.43 12.94
N GLY A 34 -21.58 9.56 13.43
CA GLY A 34 -22.11 10.90 13.12
C GLY A 34 -21.96 11.28 11.64
N GLU A 35 -20.91 10.78 10.98
CA GLU A 35 -20.67 10.94 9.54
C GLU A 35 -21.44 9.92 8.68
N GLY A 36 -22.30 9.09 9.29
CA GLY A 36 -23.09 8.08 8.58
C GLY A 36 -22.32 6.82 8.17
N THR A 37 -21.09 6.65 8.69
CA THR A 37 -20.24 5.48 8.40
C THR A 37 -20.16 4.56 9.61
N PHE A 38 -20.49 3.29 9.41
CA PHE A 38 -20.39 2.26 10.44
C PHE A 38 -19.05 1.56 10.36
N ALA A 39 -18.14 1.83 11.30
CA ALA A 39 -16.84 1.18 11.36
C ALA A 39 -16.95 -0.30 11.75
N THR A 40 -16.55 -1.18 10.84
CA THR A 40 -16.41 -2.62 11.03
C THR A 40 -15.09 -2.95 11.75
N ALA A 41 -14.01 -2.24 11.42
CA ALA A 41 -12.70 -2.37 12.05
C ALA A 41 -12.08 -0.99 12.36
N LEU A 42 -11.32 -0.91 13.45
CA LEU A 42 -10.58 0.28 13.86
C LEU A 42 -9.18 -0.13 14.30
N TYR A 43 -8.17 0.45 13.67
CA TYR A 43 -6.76 0.25 13.96
C TYR A 43 -6.16 1.55 14.49
N LEU A 44 -5.39 1.47 15.56
CA LEU A 44 -4.66 2.63 16.09
C LEU A 44 -3.46 2.90 15.19
N SER A 45 -3.47 4.03 14.48
CA SER A 45 -2.31 4.55 13.78
C SER A 45 -1.50 5.42 14.73
N SER A 46 -0.52 4.80 15.40
CA SER A 46 0.38 5.52 16.30
C SER A 46 1.36 6.37 15.49
N ALA A 47 0.97 7.61 15.20
CA ALA A 47 1.90 8.63 14.72
C ALA A 47 2.78 9.11 15.89
N ALA A 48 3.85 8.36 16.20
CA ALA A 48 4.99 8.84 16.99
C ALA A 48 6.25 7.97 16.76
N GLY A 49 7.17 8.45 15.92
CA GLY A 49 8.56 7.99 15.89
C GLY A 49 8.97 7.17 14.67
N ASN A 50 10.09 7.54 14.07
CA ASN A 50 10.68 6.98 12.85
C ASN A 50 10.95 5.46 12.88
N ALA A 51 10.82 4.87 11.69
CA ALA A 51 11.41 3.62 11.21
C ALA A 51 10.94 2.29 11.84
N ALA A 52 10.70 1.35 10.93
CA ALA A 52 10.40 -0.07 11.12
C ALA A 52 8.93 -0.42 11.43
N GLU A 53 8.41 -1.26 10.53
CA GLU A 53 7.12 -1.96 10.64
C GLU A 53 5.86 -1.11 10.40
N GLU A 54 5.69 -0.63 9.16
CA GLU A 54 4.34 -0.47 8.60
C GLU A 54 3.67 -1.84 8.44
N LYS A 55 3.20 -2.41 9.55
CA LYS A 55 2.11 -3.37 9.56
C LYS A 55 0.81 -2.56 9.58
N PHE A 56 0.52 -1.89 8.47
CA PHE A 56 -0.77 -1.25 8.23
C PHE A 56 -1.48 -1.94 7.07
N PRO A 57 -2.80 -2.06 7.21
CA PRO A 57 -3.59 -3.18 6.77
C PRO A 57 -3.68 -3.20 5.25
N LEU A 58 -3.77 -4.43 4.78
CA LEU A 58 -4.43 -4.93 3.59
C LEU A 58 -5.71 -4.13 3.22
N LEU A 59 -5.57 -2.86 2.81
CA LEU A 59 -6.60 -2.13 2.12
C LEU A 59 -6.80 -2.83 0.77
N SER A 60 -7.84 -3.64 0.69
CA SER A 60 -8.60 -3.92 -0.51
C SER A 60 -7.75 -4.21 -1.76
N GLY A 61 -7.26 -5.45 -1.84
CA GLY A 61 -7.50 -6.34 -2.98
C GLY A 61 -7.26 -5.85 -4.41
N ARG A 62 -6.54 -4.75 -4.64
CA ARG A 62 -6.12 -4.35 -5.97
C ARG A 62 -4.78 -5.01 -6.25
N SER A 63 -4.83 -6.31 -6.52
CA SER A 63 -3.70 -6.98 -7.14
C SER A 63 -3.30 -6.21 -8.41
N ILE A 64 -2.01 -6.23 -8.73
CA ILE A 64 -1.54 -5.80 -10.04
C ILE A 64 -2.36 -6.59 -11.08
N SER A 65 -2.96 -5.89 -12.04
CA SER A 65 -3.75 -6.54 -13.07
C SER A 65 -2.88 -7.55 -13.83
N GLN A 66 -3.46 -8.64 -14.34
CA GLN A 66 -2.67 -9.63 -15.09
C GLN A 66 -1.96 -9.01 -16.30
N SER A 67 -2.58 -8.03 -16.94
CA SER A 67 -1.98 -7.26 -18.04
C SER A 67 -0.79 -6.43 -17.59
N ASP A 68 -0.90 -5.71 -16.48
CA ASP A 68 0.20 -4.90 -15.95
C ASP A 68 1.35 -5.80 -15.50
N LEU A 69 1.05 -6.92 -14.86
CA LEU A 69 2.04 -7.90 -14.43
C LEU A 69 2.80 -8.48 -15.63
N ALA A 70 2.09 -8.83 -16.71
CA ALA A 70 2.70 -9.31 -17.96
C ALA A 70 3.61 -8.24 -18.61
N LEU A 71 3.20 -6.97 -18.59
CA LEU A 71 4.02 -5.87 -19.11
C LEU A 71 5.27 -5.64 -18.27
N ILE A 72 5.13 -5.55 -16.94
CA ILE A 72 6.23 -5.35 -16.00
C ILE A 72 7.25 -6.49 -16.15
N THR A 73 6.81 -7.74 -16.14
CA THR A 73 7.71 -8.90 -16.26
C THR A 73 8.46 -8.94 -17.59
N ARG A 74 7.80 -8.59 -18.70
CA ARG A 74 8.44 -8.48 -20.01
C ARG A 74 9.47 -7.34 -20.06
N GLN A 75 9.15 -6.19 -19.47
CA GLN A 75 10.08 -5.05 -19.40
C GLN A 75 11.32 -5.41 -18.58
N ILE A 76 11.14 -6.07 -17.42
CA ILE A 76 12.26 -6.56 -16.61
C ILE A 76 13.13 -7.51 -17.44
N SER A 77 12.53 -8.52 -18.11
CA SER A 77 13.28 -9.46 -18.97
C SER A 77 14.12 -8.73 -20.01
N THR A 78 13.53 -7.76 -20.70
CA THR A 78 14.19 -7.00 -21.76
C THR A 78 15.39 -6.20 -21.23
N LEU A 79 15.23 -5.53 -20.09
CA LEU A 79 16.30 -4.71 -19.50
C LEU A 79 17.43 -5.58 -18.92
N LEU A 80 17.09 -6.71 -18.31
CA LEU A 80 18.07 -7.66 -17.79
C LEU A 80 18.86 -8.33 -18.94
N GLU A 81 18.19 -8.71 -20.03
CA GLU A 81 18.85 -9.21 -21.25
C GLU A 81 19.77 -8.17 -21.89
N ALA A 82 19.42 -6.89 -21.80
CA ALA A 82 20.27 -5.78 -22.23
C ALA A 82 21.46 -5.52 -21.28
N GLY A 83 21.60 -6.28 -20.19
CA GLY A 83 22.69 -6.18 -19.23
C GLY A 83 22.51 -5.07 -18.18
N LEU A 84 21.30 -4.51 -18.06
CA LEU A 84 21.03 -3.49 -17.05
C LEU A 84 20.93 -4.15 -15.66
N PRO A 85 21.56 -3.57 -14.62
CA PRO A 85 21.41 -4.06 -13.26
C PRO A 85 19.94 -4.09 -12.82
N LEU A 86 19.55 -5.10 -12.04
CA LEU A 86 18.17 -5.29 -11.61
C LEU A 86 17.57 -4.06 -10.90
N VAL A 87 18.35 -3.41 -10.03
CA VAL A 87 17.88 -2.23 -9.28
C VAL A 87 17.58 -1.05 -10.23
N ASP A 88 18.41 -0.89 -11.26
CA ASP A 88 18.24 0.16 -12.28
C ASP A 88 17.05 -0.17 -13.19
N ALA A 89 16.90 -1.43 -13.59
CA ALA A 89 15.75 -1.89 -14.38
C ALA A 89 14.42 -1.65 -13.65
N LEU A 90 14.37 -1.97 -12.34
CA LEU A 90 13.19 -1.69 -11.50
C LEU A 90 12.91 -0.18 -11.43
N GLN A 91 13.95 0.65 -11.28
CA GLN A 91 13.78 2.10 -11.24
C GLN A 91 13.22 2.65 -12.56
N SER A 92 13.75 2.22 -13.71
CA SER A 92 13.24 2.65 -15.02
C SER A 92 11.76 2.30 -15.22
N ILE A 93 11.32 1.13 -14.76
CA ILE A 93 9.91 0.72 -14.86
C ILE A 93 9.03 1.56 -13.91
N ILE A 94 9.48 1.82 -12.69
CA ILE A 94 8.75 2.66 -11.71
C ILE A 94 8.43 4.04 -12.28
N GLU A 95 9.38 4.64 -13.00
CA GLU A 95 9.23 5.96 -13.63
C GLU A 95 8.18 5.96 -14.77
N GLN A 96 8.02 4.84 -15.45
CA GLN A 96 7.08 4.67 -16.57
C GLN A 96 5.65 4.28 -16.13
N LEU A 97 5.48 3.80 -14.90
CA LEU A 97 4.17 3.33 -14.42
C LEU A 97 3.22 4.48 -14.09
N GLU A 98 2.05 4.48 -14.72
CA GLU A 98 0.97 5.44 -14.44
C GLU A 98 0.16 5.05 -13.20
N ASN A 99 0.02 3.74 -12.92
CA ASN A 99 -0.73 3.24 -11.79
C ASN A 99 0.04 3.45 -10.47
N ALA A 100 -0.50 4.30 -9.60
CA ALA A 100 0.09 4.61 -8.30
C ALA A 100 0.26 3.37 -7.39
N HIS A 101 -0.64 2.39 -7.48
CA HIS A 101 -0.54 1.15 -6.71
C HIS A 101 0.65 0.31 -7.20
N SER A 102 0.74 0.02 -8.50
CA SER A 102 1.84 -0.75 -9.08
C SER A 102 3.19 -0.08 -8.85
N ARG A 103 3.25 1.25 -8.97
CA ARG A 103 4.43 2.05 -8.66
C ARG A 103 4.89 1.87 -7.21
N ARG A 104 3.96 1.86 -6.26
CA ARG A 104 4.25 1.65 -4.83
C ARG A 104 4.81 0.26 -4.57
N VAL A 105 4.17 -0.78 -5.10
CA VAL A 105 4.60 -2.18 -4.94
C VAL A 105 6.01 -2.38 -5.49
N LEU A 106 6.28 -1.93 -6.72
CA LEU A 106 7.62 -2.04 -7.31
C LEU A 106 8.68 -1.22 -6.56
N SER A 107 8.31 -0.06 -6.02
CA SER A 107 9.23 0.74 -5.19
C SER A 107 9.65 0.01 -3.92
N GLN A 108 8.71 -0.69 -3.27
CA GLN A 108 9.00 -1.52 -2.09
C GLN A 108 9.89 -2.71 -2.45
N ILE A 109 9.60 -3.40 -3.55
CA ILE A 109 10.45 -4.51 -4.05
C ILE A 109 11.87 -4.01 -4.31
N ARG A 110 12.02 -2.89 -5.04
CA ARG A 110 13.33 -2.30 -5.34
C ARG A 110 14.10 -1.97 -4.07
N GLN A 111 13.43 -1.40 -3.07
CA GLN A 111 14.06 -1.07 -1.80
C GLN A 111 14.57 -2.32 -1.08
N LYS A 112 13.75 -3.37 -0.96
CA LYS A 112 14.16 -4.65 -0.35
C LYS A 112 15.36 -5.28 -1.06
N VAL A 113 15.38 -5.24 -2.39
CA VAL A 113 16.51 -5.75 -3.20
C VAL A 113 17.76 -4.90 -2.97
N ASN A 114 17.62 -3.58 -2.91
CA ASN A 114 18.73 -2.67 -2.62
C ASN A 114 19.31 -2.85 -1.20
N GLU A 115 18.47 -3.30 -0.26
CA GLU A 115 18.88 -3.72 1.09
C GLU A 115 19.58 -5.10 1.12
N GLY A 116 19.71 -5.76 -0.04
CA GLY A 116 20.42 -7.04 -0.19
C GLY A 116 19.53 -8.28 -0.07
N ARG A 117 18.20 -8.12 0.00
CA ARG A 117 17.28 -9.28 -0.06
C ARG A 117 17.25 -9.86 -1.47
N SER A 118 17.01 -11.16 -1.58
CA SER A 118 16.78 -11.77 -2.89
C SER A 118 15.51 -11.19 -3.53
N LEU A 119 15.44 -11.22 -4.86
CA LEU A 119 14.22 -10.81 -5.58
C LEU A 119 13.03 -11.67 -5.15
N TYR A 120 13.25 -12.98 -4.97
CA TYR A 120 12.23 -13.92 -4.53
C TYR A 120 11.61 -13.53 -3.17
N ASP A 121 12.43 -13.15 -2.18
CA ASP A 121 11.96 -12.73 -0.86
C ASP A 121 11.31 -11.34 -0.87
N SER A 122 11.51 -10.58 -1.94
CA SER A 122 11.07 -9.19 -2.04
C SER A 122 9.66 -9.05 -2.62
N LEU A 123 9.25 -9.99 -3.47
CA LEU A 123 7.92 -10.14 -4.07
C LEU A 123 6.84 -10.47 -3.02
#